data_AF-A0A2C9CJF0-F1
#
_entry.id   AF-A0A2C9CJF0-F1
#
_cell.length_a   1.000
_cell.length_b   1.000
_cell.length_c   1.000
_cell.angle_alpha   90.00
_cell.angle_beta   90.00
_cell.angle_gamma   90.00
#
_symmetry.space_group_name_H-M   'P 1'
#
loop_
_entity.id
_entity.type
_entity.pdbx_description
1 polymer ?
#
loop_
_entity_poly.entity_id
_entity_poly.type
_entity_poly.pdbx_seq_one_letter_code
_entity_poly.pdbx_strand_id
1 'polypeptide(L)'
;MLLLPEKQVKKTEDNKKKPRGKEKKGQSVRQWVPSNKPYSVLIGDRNCDVHIYDESGKININKITDETKQGFIKFLLALKIEEHAAEIITDSILDWVDEDDLHHVNGAEKNYYSSLPEPYEPKNGAFEIIEELTLVKGVTPQVFELLREHVTIYGAGKINVNFASKEVLLSVPDISPEIVDAIIQYRDENGKIEKFGDLKELFRGYGVIGKSFQEVTKYLTVYDSSFLTINALSHPEKSENSYGSYKMIVRKGSGDFTIIAVYPD
;
A
#
# COMPACT_ATOMS: atom_id res chain seq x y z
N MET A 1 -1.12 14.36 15.92
CA MET A 1 0.07 14.04 16.76
C MET A 1 -0.36 13.01 17.81
N LEU A 2 -0.01 11.73 17.64
CA LEU A 2 -0.28 10.71 18.65
C LEU A 2 0.84 10.73 19.68
N LEU A 3 0.57 11.28 20.87
CA LEU A 3 1.45 11.22 22.03
C LEU A 3 0.84 10.26 23.04
N LEU A 4 1.59 9.22 23.43
CA LEU A 4 1.24 8.35 24.55
C LEU A 4 2.05 8.76 25.80
N PRO A 5 1.49 8.64 27.02
CA PRO A 5 2.10 9.15 28.25
C PRO A 5 3.24 8.26 28.77
N GLU A 6 4.33 8.88 29.21
CA GLU A 6 5.43 8.20 29.92
C GLU A 6 4.99 7.77 31.34
N LYS A 7 5.26 6.52 31.72
CA LYS A 7 5.10 6.03 33.10
C LYS A 7 6.26 6.51 33.98
N GLN A 8 5.89 7.08 35.14
CA GLN A 8 6.81 7.43 36.22
C GLN A 8 7.50 6.17 36.78
N VAL A 9 8.83 6.14 36.71
CA VAL A 9 9.65 5.19 37.47
C VAL A 9 9.85 5.76 38.88
N LYS A 10 9.27 5.11 39.90
CA LYS A 10 9.60 5.36 41.30
C LYS A 10 11.08 5.02 41.54
N LYS A 11 11.91 6.04 41.77
CA LYS A 11 13.25 5.87 42.34
C LYS A 11 13.11 5.73 43.85
N THR A 12 13.57 4.61 44.37
CA THR A 12 13.97 4.45 45.78
C THR A 12 15.07 5.46 46.11
N GLU A 13 14.88 6.17 47.22
CA GLU A 13 15.80 7.15 47.77
C GLU A 13 17.10 6.47 48.20
N ASP A 14 18.24 7.02 47.76
CA ASP A 14 19.44 7.00 48.58
C ASP A 14 20.25 8.28 48.37
N ASN A 15 20.69 8.86 49.48
CA ASN A 15 20.93 10.29 49.64
C ASN A 15 22.45 10.57 49.63
N LYS A 16 22.99 11.32 48.64
CA LYS A 16 24.31 12.01 48.74
C LYS A 16 24.52 13.10 47.66
N LYS A 17 24.53 14.35 48.15
CA LYS A 17 25.04 15.67 47.67
C LYS A 17 25.63 15.86 46.23
N LYS A 18 24.95 16.72 45.45
CA LYS A 18 25.33 17.77 44.43
C LYS A 18 26.75 17.78 43.77
N PRO A 19 26.89 18.13 42.46
CA PRO A 19 26.68 19.53 42.01
C PRO A 19 26.02 19.75 40.63
N ARG A 20 25.62 21.02 40.40
CA ARG A 20 25.03 21.64 39.21
C ARG A 20 25.59 21.10 37.88
N GLY A 21 24.70 20.65 36.99
CA GLY A 21 25.02 20.32 35.60
C GLY A 21 23.82 20.53 34.68
N LYS A 22 23.90 21.60 33.88
CA LYS A 22 23.21 21.91 32.60
C LYS A 22 21.97 21.07 32.27
N GLU A 23 20.81 21.73 32.22
CA GLU A 23 19.60 21.27 31.51
C GLU A 23 19.99 20.84 30.09
N LYS A 24 19.84 19.54 29.79
CA LYS A 24 20.02 19.02 28.44
C LYS A 24 18.78 19.38 27.62
N LYS A 25 19.04 20.07 26.51
CA LYS A 25 18.11 20.37 25.42
C LYS A 25 17.25 19.16 25.02
N GLY A 26 15.99 19.45 24.70
CA GLY A 26 14.90 18.51 24.46
C GLY A 26 15.24 17.28 23.63
N GLN A 27 14.68 16.15 24.07
CA GLN A 27 14.63 14.93 23.29
C GLN A 27 13.88 15.20 21.99
N SER A 28 14.56 15.01 20.87
CA SER A 28 13.95 14.89 19.54
C SER A 28 12.88 13.80 19.61
N VAL A 29 11.60 14.18 19.48
CA VAL A 29 10.51 13.20 19.32
C VAL A 29 10.77 12.50 17.99
N ARG A 30 11.08 11.20 18.04
CA ARG A 30 11.35 10.40 16.84
C ARG A 30 10.04 10.27 16.06
N GLN A 31 9.91 11.04 14.99
CA GLN A 31 8.73 11.01 14.14
C GLN A 31 8.65 9.66 13.41
N TRP A 32 7.53 8.95 13.57
CA TRP A 32 7.26 7.73 12.82
C TRP A 32 6.83 8.10 11.41
N VAL A 33 7.51 7.53 10.43
CA VAL A 33 7.26 7.73 9.00
C VAL A 33 7.18 6.38 8.29
N PRO A 34 6.49 6.31 7.14
CA PRO A 34 6.45 5.10 6.33
C PRO A 34 7.87 4.66 5.94
N SER A 35 8.18 3.38 6.14
CA SER A 35 9.50 2.84 5.84
C SER A 35 9.45 1.31 5.70
N ASN A 36 10.48 0.73 5.07
CA ASN A 36 10.59 -0.73 4.95
C ASN A 36 11.05 -1.42 6.25
N LYS A 37 11.32 -0.67 7.32
CA LYS A 37 11.72 -1.20 8.64
C LYS A 37 10.60 -0.98 9.66
N PRO A 38 10.29 -1.99 10.50
CA PRO A 38 9.33 -1.81 11.57
C PRO A 38 9.87 -0.93 12.70
N TYR A 39 8.95 -0.38 13.49
CA TYR A 39 9.21 0.20 14.80
C TYR A 39 8.90 -0.84 15.87
N SER A 40 9.91 -1.31 16.59
CA SER A 40 9.67 -2.14 17.78
C SER A 40 9.29 -1.26 18.96
N VAL A 41 8.12 -1.53 19.54
CA VAL A 41 7.52 -0.74 20.62
C VAL A 41 6.85 -1.65 21.65
N LEU A 42 6.81 -1.22 22.90
CA LEU A 42 6.02 -1.88 23.94
C LEU A 42 4.61 -1.27 23.96
N ILE A 43 3.58 -2.06 23.67
CA ILE A 43 2.17 -1.67 23.73
C ILE A 43 1.52 -2.44 24.88
N GLY A 44 1.16 -1.74 25.97
CA GLY A 44 0.76 -2.41 27.20
C GLY A 44 1.93 -3.15 27.83
N ASP A 45 1.83 -4.48 27.89
CA ASP A 45 2.86 -5.41 28.34
C ASP A 45 3.48 -6.24 27.19
N ARG A 46 3.04 -6.04 25.95
CA ARG A 46 3.52 -6.81 24.79
C ARG A 46 4.51 -6.03 23.96
N ASN A 47 5.58 -6.70 23.53
CA ASN A 47 6.45 -6.18 22.48
C ASN A 47 5.72 -6.34 21.14
N CYS A 48 5.65 -5.27 20.37
CA CYS A 48 5.01 -5.24 19.06
C CYS A 48 5.96 -4.66 18.02
N ASP A 49 5.91 -5.22 16.82
CA ASP A 49 6.47 -4.57 15.63
C ASP A 49 5.36 -3.82 14.91
N VAL A 50 5.57 -2.52 14.72
CA VAL A 50 4.65 -1.66 13.99
C VAL A 50 5.27 -1.32 12.64
N HIS A 51 4.63 -1.79 11.58
CA HIS A 51 4.96 -1.45 10.21
C HIS A 51 4.07 -0.31 9.74
N ILE A 52 4.66 0.66 9.04
CA ILE A 52 3.94 1.77 8.42
C ILE A 52 4.31 1.80 6.95
N TYR A 53 3.30 1.64 6.11
CA TYR A 53 3.40 1.66 4.67
C TYR A 53 2.59 2.81 4.08
N ASP A 54 3.03 3.33 2.95
CA ASP A 54 2.25 4.28 2.19
C ASP A 54 1.28 3.54 1.26
N GLU A 55 0.00 3.90 1.26
CA GLU A 55 -1.00 3.26 0.40
C GLU A 55 -0.74 3.48 -1.09
N SER A 56 0.00 4.54 -1.47
CA SER A 56 0.41 4.71 -2.87
C SER A 56 1.45 3.68 -3.32
N GLY A 57 1.96 2.82 -2.44
CA GLY A 57 2.69 1.61 -2.85
C GLY A 57 1.81 0.54 -3.53
N LYS A 58 0.48 0.69 -3.50
CA LYS A 58 -0.49 -0.24 -4.08
C LYS A 58 -1.15 0.35 -5.33
N ILE A 59 -1.76 -0.51 -6.14
CA ILE A 59 -2.55 -0.07 -7.31
C ILE A 59 -3.91 0.41 -6.83
N ASN A 60 -4.30 1.64 -7.18
CA ASN A 60 -5.65 2.12 -6.91
C ASN A 60 -6.63 1.61 -7.99
N ILE A 61 -7.51 0.68 -7.63
CA ILE A 61 -8.44 0.06 -8.58
C ILE A 61 -9.50 1.03 -9.12
N ASN A 62 -9.84 2.08 -8.37
CA ASN A 62 -10.72 3.17 -8.83
C ASN A 62 -10.04 4.14 -9.82
N LYS A 63 -8.79 3.85 -10.21
CA LYS A 63 -7.98 4.66 -11.14
C LYS A 63 -7.45 3.86 -12.31
N ILE A 64 -7.86 2.61 -12.44
CA ILE A 64 -7.58 1.82 -13.65
C ILE A 64 -8.44 2.39 -14.78
N THR A 65 -7.86 2.45 -15.96
CA THR A 65 -8.46 2.95 -17.21
C THR A 65 -8.06 2.03 -18.35
N ASP A 66 -8.68 2.18 -19.51
CA ASP A 66 -8.27 1.48 -20.73
C ASP A 66 -6.77 1.63 -21.06
N GLU A 67 -6.20 2.82 -20.83
CA GLU A 67 -4.77 3.06 -21.07
C GLU A 67 -3.87 2.26 -20.12
N THR A 68 -4.36 1.92 -18.93
CA THR A 68 -3.60 1.20 -17.89
C THR A 68 -3.99 -0.27 -17.76
N LYS A 69 -5.02 -0.73 -18.46
CA LYS A 69 -5.51 -2.12 -18.52
C LYS A 69 -4.38 -3.14 -18.74
N GLN A 70 -3.54 -2.93 -19.75
CA GLN A 70 -2.42 -3.84 -20.04
C GLN A 70 -1.39 -3.90 -18.91
N GLY A 71 -1.22 -2.80 -18.18
CA GLY A 71 -0.43 -2.75 -16.96
C GLY A 71 -1.02 -3.62 -15.86
N PHE A 72 -2.33 -3.49 -15.61
CA PHE A 72 -3.00 -4.29 -14.59
C PHE A 72 -2.97 -5.79 -14.90
N ILE A 73 -3.15 -6.20 -16.16
CA ILE A 73 -3.00 -7.60 -16.60
C ILE A 73 -1.59 -8.11 -16.28
N LYS A 74 -0.53 -7.35 -16.60
CA LYS A 74 0.85 -7.73 -16.27
C LYS A 74 1.07 -7.93 -14.76
N PHE A 75 0.44 -7.11 -13.93
CA PHE A 75 0.45 -7.27 -12.48
C PHE A 75 -0.19 -8.60 -12.05
N LEU A 76 -1.37 -8.94 -12.58
CA LEU A 76 -2.05 -10.20 -12.28
C LEU A 76 -1.22 -11.42 -12.74
N LEU A 77 -0.61 -11.34 -13.91
CA LEU A 77 0.33 -12.36 -14.41
C LEU A 77 1.55 -12.53 -13.49
N ALA A 78 2.07 -11.42 -12.95
CA ALA A 78 3.17 -11.46 -11.98
C ALA A 78 2.78 -12.19 -10.69
N LEU A 79 1.51 -12.06 -10.26
CA LEU A 79 0.90 -12.83 -9.17
C LEU A 79 0.57 -14.29 -9.54
N LYS A 80 0.96 -14.76 -10.73
CA LYS A 80 0.72 -16.13 -11.23
C LYS A 80 -0.75 -16.45 -11.48
N ILE A 81 -1.57 -15.42 -11.71
CA ILE A 81 -2.91 -15.59 -12.26
C ILE A 81 -2.76 -15.88 -13.76
N GLU A 82 -3.52 -16.86 -14.26
CA GLU A 82 -3.51 -17.24 -15.67
C GLU A 82 -4.02 -16.11 -16.57
N GLU A 83 -3.52 -16.02 -17.80
CA GLU A 83 -3.72 -14.88 -18.70
C GLU A 83 -5.20 -14.60 -18.98
N HIS A 84 -5.97 -15.62 -19.33
CA HIS A 84 -7.39 -15.44 -19.60
C HIS A 84 -8.16 -15.01 -18.33
N ALA A 85 -7.84 -15.59 -17.17
CA ALA A 85 -8.40 -15.13 -15.90
C ALA A 85 -8.03 -13.67 -15.59
N ALA A 86 -6.79 -13.26 -15.86
CA ALA A 86 -6.33 -11.89 -15.65
C ALA A 86 -7.08 -10.89 -16.56
N GLU A 87 -7.31 -11.24 -17.82
CA GLU A 87 -8.13 -10.44 -18.73
C GLU A 87 -9.58 -10.29 -18.24
N ILE A 88 -10.22 -11.38 -17.82
CA ILE A 88 -11.59 -11.37 -17.26
C ILE A 88 -11.65 -10.44 -16.05
N ILE A 89 -10.74 -10.60 -15.09
CA ILE A 89 -10.72 -9.79 -13.86
C ILE A 89 -10.52 -8.32 -14.20
N THR A 90 -9.59 -8.01 -15.10
CA THR A 90 -9.29 -6.61 -15.45
C THR A 90 -10.47 -5.94 -16.12
N ASP A 91 -11.08 -6.60 -17.11
CA ASP A 91 -12.25 -6.10 -17.83
C ASP A 91 -13.45 -5.94 -16.91
N SER A 92 -13.66 -6.90 -16.02
CA SER A 92 -14.78 -6.86 -15.07
C SER A 92 -14.61 -5.80 -13.98
N ILE A 93 -13.37 -5.43 -13.63
CA ILE A 93 -13.10 -4.29 -12.72
C ILE A 93 -13.39 -2.96 -13.40
N LEU A 94 -13.09 -2.82 -14.69
CA LEU A 94 -13.39 -1.62 -15.47
C LEU A 94 -14.92 -1.41 -15.57
N ASP A 95 -15.63 -2.44 -16.05
CA ASP A 95 -17.11 -2.47 -16.14
C ASP A 95 -17.77 -2.23 -14.77
N TRP A 96 -17.20 -2.75 -13.67
CA TRP A 96 -17.76 -2.51 -12.33
C TRP A 96 -17.75 -1.02 -11.92
N VAL A 97 -16.78 -0.27 -12.40
CA VAL A 97 -16.51 1.11 -11.98
C VAL A 97 -17.13 2.14 -12.93
N ASP A 98 -17.21 1.84 -14.22
CA ASP A 98 -17.78 2.76 -15.19
C ASP A 98 -19.31 2.89 -15.02
N GLU A 99 -19.91 3.95 -15.60
CA GLU A 99 -21.32 4.27 -15.36
C GLU A 99 -22.26 3.64 -16.39
N ASP A 100 -21.73 2.99 -17.44
CA ASP A 100 -22.54 2.53 -18.56
C ASP A 100 -22.90 1.04 -18.47
N ASP A 101 -23.40 0.46 -19.56
CA ASP A 101 -23.84 -0.96 -19.61
C ASP A 101 -23.08 -1.71 -20.74
N LEU A 102 -22.01 -1.10 -21.29
CA LEU A 102 -21.19 -1.66 -22.37
C LEU A 102 -20.03 -2.45 -21.78
N HIS A 103 -20.17 -3.78 -21.79
CA HIS A 103 -19.10 -4.61 -21.28
C HIS A 103 -17.87 -4.64 -22.21
N HIS A 104 -16.69 -4.66 -21.61
CA HIS A 104 -15.45 -5.04 -22.29
C HIS A 104 -15.50 -6.49 -22.79
N VAL A 105 -14.58 -6.88 -23.70
CA VAL A 105 -14.58 -8.19 -24.37
C VAL A 105 -14.74 -9.37 -23.39
N ASN A 106 -14.02 -9.34 -22.26
CA ASN A 106 -14.08 -10.39 -21.24
C ASN A 106 -14.84 -9.97 -19.97
N GLY A 107 -15.40 -8.76 -19.98
CA GLY A 107 -15.98 -8.09 -18.83
C GLY A 107 -17.34 -8.63 -18.38
N ALA A 108 -18.01 -7.84 -17.54
CA ALA A 108 -19.24 -8.19 -16.88
C ALA A 108 -20.04 -6.94 -16.54
N GLU A 109 -21.24 -6.88 -17.09
CA GLU A 109 -22.21 -5.83 -16.81
C GLU A 109 -23.48 -6.38 -16.18
N LYS A 110 -24.49 -5.51 -16.01
CA LYS A 110 -25.84 -5.84 -15.52
C LYS A 110 -26.37 -7.19 -16.00
N ASN A 111 -26.26 -7.49 -17.30
CA ASN A 111 -26.76 -8.74 -17.88
C ASN A 111 -26.08 -9.99 -17.28
N TYR A 112 -24.77 -9.92 -17.03
CA TYR A 112 -24.03 -11.01 -16.40
C TYR A 112 -24.47 -11.18 -14.94
N TYR A 113 -24.44 -10.11 -14.14
CA TYR A 113 -24.74 -10.19 -12.71
C TYR A 113 -26.20 -10.56 -12.42
N SER A 114 -27.13 -10.11 -13.27
CA SER A 114 -28.55 -10.49 -13.18
C SER A 114 -28.82 -11.98 -13.50
N SER A 115 -27.88 -12.64 -14.17
CA SER A 115 -28.00 -14.05 -14.58
C SER A 115 -27.46 -15.06 -13.55
N LEU A 116 -26.80 -14.56 -12.50
CA LEU A 116 -26.21 -15.41 -11.46
C LEU A 116 -27.29 -16.11 -10.62
N PRO A 117 -26.99 -17.24 -9.97
CA PRO A 117 -27.94 -17.94 -9.09
C PRO A 117 -28.52 -17.06 -7.99
N GLU A 118 -27.70 -16.14 -7.46
CA GLU A 118 -28.10 -15.04 -6.60
C GLU A 118 -27.84 -13.73 -7.36
N PRO A 119 -28.84 -13.19 -8.07
CA PRO A 119 -28.67 -11.98 -8.87
C PRO A 119 -28.36 -10.74 -8.02
N TYR A 120 -27.51 -9.88 -8.55
CA TYR A 120 -27.27 -8.52 -8.04
C TYR A 120 -26.95 -7.58 -9.20
N GLU A 121 -26.85 -6.29 -8.89
CA GLU A 121 -26.51 -5.25 -9.86
C GLU A 121 -25.01 -4.90 -9.71
N PRO A 122 -24.30 -4.61 -10.81
CA PRO A 122 -23.00 -3.97 -10.72
C PRO A 122 -23.12 -2.61 -10.03
N LYS A 123 -22.02 -2.13 -9.45
CA LYS A 123 -22.03 -0.86 -8.72
C LYS A 123 -22.19 0.35 -9.64
N ASN A 124 -21.64 0.25 -10.84
CA ASN A 124 -21.50 1.33 -11.82
C ASN A 124 -20.90 2.58 -11.16
N GLY A 125 -19.81 2.37 -10.42
CA GLY A 125 -19.18 3.40 -9.63
C GLY A 125 -17.99 2.90 -8.81
N ALA A 126 -17.28 3.86 -8.21
CA ALA A 126 -16.07 3.58 -7.45
C ALA A 126 -16.31 2.61 -6.27
N PHE A 127 -15.37 1.69 -6.07
CA PHE A 127 -15.28 0.85 -4.88
C PHE A 127 -15.18 1.71 -3.61
N GLU A 128 -15.99 1.39 -2.60
CA GLU A 128 -16.03 2.09 -1.30
C GLU A 128 -15.36 1.28 -0.19
N ILE A 129 -15.36 -0.05 -0.33
CA ILE A 129 -14.56 -0.98 0.49
C ILE A 129 -13.84 -1.97 -0.43
N ILE A 130 -12.70 -2.52 0.01
CA ILE A 130 -11.89 -3.40 -0.84
C ILE A 130 -12.57 -4.76 -1.05
N GLU A 131 -13.37 -5.21 -0.10
CA GLU A 131 -14.09 -6.48 -0.10
C GLU A 131 -15.12 -6.58 -1.25
N GLU A 132 -15.57 -5.45 -1.80
CA GLU A 132 -16.43 -5.42 -2.99
C GLU A 132 -15.77 -6.10 -4.20
N LEU A 133 -14.44 -6.21 -4.25
CA LEU A 133 -13.75 -7.00 -5.27
C LEU A 133 -14.25 -8.45 -5.34
N THR A 134 -14.72 -9.03 -4.23
CA THR A 134 -15.26 -10.40 -4.19
C THR A 134 -16.56 -10.56 -4.98
N LEU A 135 -17.22 -9.45 -5.36
CA LEU A 135 -18.43 -9.44 -6.19
C LEU A 135 -18.10 -9.33 -7.69
N VAL A 136 -16.84 -9.03 -8.04
CA VAL A 136 -16.42 -8.84 -9.42
C VAL A 136 -16.20 -10.21 -10.09
N LYS A 137 -16.69 -10.36 -11.32
CA LYS A 137 -16.49 -11.60 -12.10
C LYS A 137 -15.01 -11.96 -12.18
N GLY A 138 -14.71 -13.24 -11.93
CA GLY A 138 -13.36 -13.79 -11.97
C GLY A 138 -12.57 -13.65 -10.66
N VAL A 139 -13.00 -12.81 -9.71
CA VAL A 139 -12.35 -12.67 -8.41
C VAL A 139 -12.86 -13.74 -7.44
N THR A 140 -12.21 -14.90 -7.45
CA THR A 140 -12.46 -15.95 -6.44
C THR A 140 -11.88 -15.54 -5.08
N PRO A 141 -12.27 -16.20 -3.97
CA PRO A 141 -11.64 -15.95 -2.67
C PRO A 141 -10.12 -16.08 -2.71
N GLN A 142 -9.58 -17.06 -3.45
CA GLN A 142 -8.13 -17.24 -3.60
C GLN A 142 -7.49 -16.09 -4.36
N VAL A 143 -8.14 -15.59 -5.43
CA VAL A 143 -7.67 -14.42 -6.16
C VAL A 143 -7.72 -13.18 -5.25
N PHE A 144 -8.81 -12.97 -4.52
CA PHE A 144 -8.94 -11.84 -3.60
C PHE A 144 -7.80 -11.80 -2.56
N GLU A 145 -7.44 -12.96 -1.98
CA GLU A 145 -6.31 -13.05 -1.05
C GLU A 145 -4.97 -12.70 -1.71
N LEU A 146 -4.77 -13.01 -3.00
CA LEU A 146 -3.59 -12.57 -3.75
C LEU A 146 -3.61 -11.06 -4.03
N LEU A 147 -4.78 -10.45 -4.20
CA LEU A 147 -4.90 -9.04 -4.55
C LEU A 147 -4.82 -8.11 -3.35
N ARG A 148 -5.47 -8.46 -2.22
CA ARG A 148 -5.77 -7.53 -1.10
C ARG A 148 -4.56 -6.78 -0.51
N GLU A 149 -3.36 -7.33 -0.61
CA GLU A 149 -2.12 -6.67 -0.13
C GLU A 149 -1.47 -5.74 -1.16
N HIS A 150 -1.87 -5.82 -2.44
CA HIS A 150 -1.28 -5.10 -3.57
C HIS A 150 -2.19 -4.03 -4.17
N VAL A 151 -3.48 -4.05 -3.84
CA VAL A 151 -4.46 -3.08 -4.33
C VAL A 151 -5.04 -2.20 -3.21
N THR A 152 -5.53 -1.03 -3.58
CA THR A 152 -6.18 -0.07 -2.69
C THR A 152 -7.32 0.63 -3.41
N ILE A 153 -8.18 1.31 -2.65
CA ILE A 153 -9.18 2.26 -3.18
C ILE A 153 -8.79 3.71 -2.90
N TYR A 154 -7.69 3.94 -2.17
CA TYR A 154 -7.28 5.24 -1.64
C TYR A 154 -6.17 5.90 -2.47
N GLY A 155 -6.06 7.23 -2.35
CA GLY A 155 -5.00 8.01 -3.00
C GLY A 155 -5.28 8.41 -4.45
N ALA A 156 -4.28 9.02 -5.09
CA ALA A 156 -4.43 9.68 -6.39
C ALA A 156 -4.17 8.76 -7.61
N GLY A 157 -3.81 7.49 -7.40
CA GLY A 157 -3.56 6.51 -8.46
C GLY A 157 -2.11 6.44 -8.98
N LYS A 158 -1.22 7.34 -8.53
CA LYS A 158 0.23 7.19 -8.80
C LYS A 158 0.85 6.15 -7.87
N ILE A 159 1.71 5.31 -8.42
CA ILE A 159 2.45 4.27 -7.70
C ILE A 159 3.72 4.87 -7.12
N ASN A 160 3.84 4.84 -5.80
CA ASN A 160 5.04 5.25 -5.08
C ASN A 160 6.08 4.16 -5.18
N VAL A 161 7.16 4.48 -5.88
CA VAL A 161 8.25 3.53 -6.10
C VAL A 161 8.72 3.01 -4.76
N ASN A 162 8.96 3.84 -3.75
CA ASN A 162 9.60 3.41 -2.50
C ASN A 162 8.88 2.28 -1.73
N PHE A 163 7.58 2.08 -1.96
CA PHE A 163 6.75 1.10 -1.23
C PHE A 163 6.13 0.02 -2.11
N ALA A 164 6.12 0.21 -3.42
CA ALA A 164 5.51 -0.74 -4.33
C ALA A 164 6.28 -2.06 -4.40
N SER A 165 5.53 -3.17 -4.39
CA SER A 165 6.07 -4.51 -4.62
C SER A 165 6.56 -4.66 -6.06
N LYS A 166 7.32 -5.73 -6.32
CA LYS A 166 7.79 -6.05 -7.67
C LYS A 166 6.63 -6.16 -8.66
N GLU A 167 5.57 -6.85 -8.25
CA GLU A 167 4.37 -7.11 -9.05
C GLU A 167 3.63 -5.81 -9.36
N VAL A 168 3.51 -4.90 -8.39
CA VAL A 168 2.89 -3.59 -8.60
C VAL A 168 3.72 -2.72 -9.55
N LEU A 169 5.05 -2.72 -9.44
CA LEU A 169 5.91 -1.94 -10.33
C LEU A 169 5.85 -2.42 -11.78
N LEU A 170 5.66 -3.73 -12.01
CA LEU A 170 5.47 -4.31 -13.33
C LEU A 170 4.15 -3.89 -13.98
N SER A 171 3.21 -3.33 -13.22
CA SER A 171 1.97 -2.79 -13.76
C SER A 171 2.16 -1.46 -14.50
N VAL A 172 3.31 -0.82 -14.35
CA VAL A 172 3.54 0.50 -14.93
C VAL A 172 3.93 0.35 -16.41
N PRO A 173 3.29 1.08 -17.34
CA PRO A 173 3.66 1.07 -18.74
C PRO A 173 5.14 1.37 -18.96
N ASP A 174 5.75 0.69 -19.93
CA ASP A 174 7.15 0.85 -20.35
C ASP A 174 8.22 0.63 -19.26
N ILE A 175 7.87 -0.01 -18.13
CA ILE A 175 8.84 -0.50 -17.14
C ILE A 175 9.16 -1.98 -17.42
N SER A 176 10.45 -2.29 -17.54
CA SER A 176 10.94 -3.66 -17.67
C SER A 176 11.28 -4.29 -16.32
N PRO A 177 11.34 -5.63 -16.20
CA PRO A 177 11.76 -6.31 -14.98
C PRO A 177 13.14 -5.86 -14.46
N GLU A 178 14.07 -5.54 -15.36
CA GLU A 178 15.41 -5.07 -15.01
C GLU A 178 15.37 -3.69 -14.34
N ILE A 179 14.50 -2.80 -14.81
CA ILE A 179 14.26 -1.51 -14.16
C ILE A 179 13.64 -1.74 -12.77
N VAL A 180 12.66 -2.66 -12.65
CA VAL A 180 12.05 -2.98 -11.35
C VAL A 180 13.11 -3.46 -10.35
N ASP A 181 13.95 -4.42 -10.76
CA ASP A 181 15.00 -4.97 -9.92
C ASP A 181 16.02 -3.88 -9.53
N ALA A 182 16.36 -2.96 -10.44
CA ALA A 182 17.22 -1.83 -10.14
C ALA A 182 16.61 -0.86 -9.13
N ILE A 183 15.30 -0.58 -9.21
CA ILE A 183 14.64 0.29 -8.23
C ILE A 183 14.63 -0.38 -6.86
N ILE A 184 14.35 -1.69 -6.79
CA ILE A 184 14.36 -2.44 -5.52
C ILE A 184 15.77 -2.46 -4.93
N GLN A 185 16.78 -2.82 -5.72
CA GLN A 185 18.17 -2.83 -5.30
C GLN A 185 18.62 -1.46 -4.78
N TYR A 186 18.25 -0.38 -5.49
CA TYR A 186 18.55 0.97 -5.04
C TYR A 186 17.98 1.25 -3.64
N ARG A 187 16.72 0.86 -3.39
CA ARG A 187 16.05 1.06 -2.09
C ARG A 187 16.76 0.33 -0.96
N ASP A 188 17.22 -0.88 -1.23
CA ASP A 188 17.87 -1.73 -0.23
C ASP A 188 19.27 -1.22 0.13
N GLU A 189 20.01 -0.69 -0.85
CA GLU A 189 21.37 -0.19 -0.67
C GLU A 189 21.43 1.26 -0.17
N ASN A 190 20.54 2.13 -0.68
CA ASN A 190 20.63 3.58 -0.49
C ASN A 190 19.48 4.17 0.33
N GLY A 191 18.43 3.39 0.60
CA GLY A 191 17.18 3.87 1.21
C GLY A 191 16.22 4.48 0.20
N LYS A 192 15.27 5.31 0.66
CA LYS A 192 14.24 5.89 -0.21
C LYS A 192 14.84 6.73 -1.34
N ILE A 193 14.28 6.60 -2.52
CA ILE A 193 14.43 7.55 -3.61
C ILE A 193 13.65 8.80 -3.22
N GLU A 194 14.34 9.88 -2.86
CA GLU A 194 13.69 11.11 -2.37
C GLU A 194 13.29 12.07 -3.51
N LYS A 195 13.97 11.97 -4.66
CA LYS A 195 13.81 12.92 -5.76
C LYS A 195 13.64 12.19 -7.08
N PHE A 196 12.82 12.76 -7.96
CA PHE A 196 12.69 12.29 -9.34
C PHE A 196 13.99 12.33 -10.13
N GLY A 197 14.97 13.15 -9.73
CA GLY A 197 16.30 13.17 -10.36
C GLY A 197 17.03 11.84 -10.21
N ASP A 198 16.99 11.23 -9.03
CA ASP A 198 17.65 9.95 -8.77
C ASP A 198 16.94 8.82 -9.53
N LEU A 199 15.60 8.86 -9.54
CA LEU A 199 14.80 7.95 -10.35
C LEU A 199 15.13 8.09 -11.85
N LYS A 200 15.32 9.32 -12.33
CA LYS A 200 15.67 9.59 -13.72
C LYS A 200 17.02 8.99 -14.11
N GLU A 201 18.04 9.12 -13.26
CA GLU A 201 19.36 8.55 -13.55
C GLU A 201 19.34 7.02 -13.55
N LEU A 202 18.52 6.40 -12.68
CA LEU A 202 18.28 4.95 -12.70
C LEU A 202 17.69 4.53 -14.06
N PHE A 203 16.60 5.17 -14.48
CA PHE A 203 15.92 4.87 -15.75
C PHE A 203 16.82 5.12 -16.98
N ARG A 204 17.67 6.15 -16.92
CA ARG A 204 18.65 6.45 -17.96
C ARG A 204 19.64 5.30 -18.18
N GLY A 205 20.04 4.59 -17.12
CA GLY A 205 20.89 3.41 -17.20
C GLY A 205 20.30 2.29 -18.05
N TYR A 206 18.97 2.26 -18.19
CA TYR A 206 18.21 1.29 -18.98
C TYR A 206 17.66 1.90 -20.30
N GLY A 207 18.17 3.06 -20.72
CA GLY A 207 17.78 3.68 -21.99
C GLY A 207 16.45 4.44 -21.96
N VAL A 208 15.77 4.54 -20.82
CA VAL A 208 14.53 5.32 -20.69
C VAL A 208 14.86 6.79 -20.39
N ILE A 209 14.74 7.64 -21.40
CA ILE A 209 15.15 9.05 -21.35
C ILE A 209 14.11 9.99 -21.96
N GLY A 210 14.28 11.30 -21.72
CA GLY A 210 13.51 12.35 -22.40
C GLY A 210 11.99 12.15 -22.27
N LYS A 211 11.30 12.03 -23.40
CA LYS A 211 9.83 11.86 -23.45
C LYS A 211 9.37 10.53 -22.83
N SER A 212 10.09 9.43 -23.06
CA SER A 212 9.72 8.14 -22.47
C SER A 212 9.71 8.19 -20.94
N PHE A 213 10.70 8.86 -20.33
CA PHE A 213 10.70 9.06 -18.88
C PHE A 213 9.54 9.96 -18.42
N GLN A 214 9.18 10.99 -19.19
CA GLN A 214 8.02 11.83 -18.89
C GLN A 214 6.70 11.05 -18.93
N GLU A 215 6.55 10.10 -19.85
CA GLU A 215 5.36 9.25 -19.92
C GLU A 215 5.27 8.29 -18.72
N VAL A 216 6.35 7.60 -18.38
CA VAL A 216 6.37 6.68 -17.22
C VAL A 216 6.09 7.42 -15.90
N THR A 217 6.63 8.62 -15.73
CA THR A 217 6.43 9.43 -14.50
C THR A 217 5.03 10.01 -14.33
N LYS A 218 4.14 9.85 -15.33
CA LYS A 218 2.70 10.10 -15.14
C LYS A 218 2.10 9.11 -14.13
N TYR A 219 2.60 7.88 -14.11
CA TYR A 219 2.11 6.79 -13.26
C TYR A 219 2.91 6.62 -11.97
N LEU A 220 4.11 7.20 -11.87
CA LEU A 220 4.99 7.05 -10.70
C LEU A 220 5.04 8.29 -9.80
N THR A 221 5.32 8.05 -8.52
CA THR A 221 5.72 9.06 -7.54
C THR A 221 6.87 8.57 -6.66
N VAL A 222 7.60 9.52 -6.08
CA VAL A 222 8.58 9.27 -5.00
C VAL A 222 8.10 9.84 -3.66
N TYR A 223 6.98 10.57 -3.68
CA TYR A 223 6.43 11.26 -2.52
C TYR A 223 5.33 10.44 -1.86
N ASP A 224 5.40 10.37 -0.53
CA ASP A 224 4.39 9.75 0.33
C ASP A 224 3.02 10.42 0.12
N SER A 225 1.95 9.63 0.16
CA SER A 225 0.57 10.06 0.03
C SER A 225 0.00 10.51 1.38
N SER A 226 -1.28 10.91 1.37
CA SER A 226 -2.03 11.18 2.61
C SER A 226 -2.63 9.91 3.22
N PHE A 227 -2.42 8.73 2.65
CA PHE A 227 -3.03 7.48 3.11
C PHE A 227 -1.94 6.47 3.49
N LEU A 228 -2.08 5.90 4.68
CA LEU A 228 -1.10 5.02 5.28
C LEU A 228 -1.78 3.72 5.72
N THR A 229 -1.07 2.60 5.58
CA THR A 229 -1.39 1.38 6.30
C THR A 229 -0.48 1.27 7.52
N ILE A 230 -1.08 1.03 8.69
CA ILE A 230 -0.37 0.72 9.92
C ILE A 230 -0.72 -0.71 10.32
N ASN A 231 0.29 -1.59 10.30
CA ASN A 231 0.17 -2.96 10.79
C ASN A 231 0.90 -3.08 12.12
N ALA A 232 0.20 -3.49 13.17
CA ALA A 232 0.79 -3.81 14.47
C ALA A 232 0.73 -5.31 14.70
N LEU A 233 1.89 -5.93 14.91
CA LEU A 233 2.02 -7.37 15.17
C LEU A 233 2.60 -7.57 16.57
N SER A 234 1.88 -8.27 17.44
CA SER A 234 2.38 -8.60 18.78
C SER A 234 3.32 -9.81 18.73
N HIS A 235 4.44 -9.74 19.42
CA HIS A 235 5.28 -10.90 19.67
C HIS A 235 4.62 -11.82 20.71
N PRO A 236 4.62 -13.15 20.49
CA PRO A 236 4.07 -14.10 21.44
C PRO A 236 4.96 -14.15 22.69
N GLU A 237 4.34 -14.18 23.86
CA GLU A 237 5.07 -14.60 25.05
C GLU A 237 5.32 -16.12 25.02
N LYS A 238 6.35 -16.59 25.71
CA LYS A 238 6.79 -18.00 25.70
C LYS A 238 5.70 -19.03 26.04
N SER A 239 4.54 -18.61 26.56
CA SER A 239 3.40 -19.43 26.97
C SER A 239 2.11 -19.20 26.18
N GLU A 240 2.07 -18.26 25.23
CA GLU A 240 0.88 -17.97 24.41
C GLU A 240 1.13 -18.29 22.94
N ASN A 241 0.22 -19.05 22.33
CA ASN A 241 0.26 -19.41 20.91
C ASN A 241 -0.47 -18.39 20.01
N SER A 242 -1.00 -17.28 20.56
CA SER A 242 -1.79 -16.31 19.79
C SER A 242 -1.04 -15.02 19.54
N TYR A 243 -0.88 -14.69 18.26
CA TYR A 243 -0.49 -13.37 17.80
C TYR A 243 -1.76 -12.51 17.70
N GLY A 244 -1.71 -11.27 18.15
CA GLY A 244 -2.68 -10.25 17.75
C GLY A 244 -2.09 -9.45 16.59
N SER A 245 -2.83 -9.36 15.49
CA SER A 245 -2.52 -8.47 14.38
C SER A 245 -3.65 -7.47 14.18
N TYR A 246 -3.27 -6.21 13.99
CA TYR A 246 -4.21 -5.16 13.62
C TYR A 246 -3.67 -4.41 12.41
N LYS A 247 -4.50 -4.32 11.37
CA LYS A 247 -4.27 -3.47 10.20
C LYS A 247 -5.21 -2.29 10.23
N MET A 248 -4.66 -1.09 10.06
CA MET A 248 -5.43 0.15 10.06
C MET A 248 -5.09 0.97 8.83
N ILE A 249 -6.12 1.46 8.14
CA ILE A 249 -5.96 2.49 7.12
C ILE A 249 -6.13 3.85 7.78
N VAL A 250 -5.16 4.73 7.61
CA VAL A 250 -5.11 6.05 8.24
C VAL A 250 -4.94 7.12 7.18
N ARG A 251 -5.79 8.14 7.21
CA ARG A 251 -5.61 9.38 6.45
C ARG A 251 -4.91 10.44 7.29
N LYS A 252 -3.80 10.95 6.77
CA LYS A 252 -3.06 12.08 7.30
C LYS A 252 -3.63 13.38 6.72
N GLY A 253 -4.10 14.27 7.59
CA GLY A 253 -4.46 15.65 7.24
C GLY A 253 -3.33 16.64 7.57
N SER A 254 -3.64 17.93 7.54
CA SER A 254 -2.69 19.04 7.76
C SER A 254 -2.26 19.22 9.24
N GLY A 255 -2.45 18.20 10.07
CA GLY A 255 -2.11 18.21 11.50
C GLY A 255 -2.70 17.04 12.30
N ASP A 256 -3.68 16.36 11.72
CA ASP A 256 -4.42 15.25 12.30
C ASP A 256 -4.24 13.94 11.52
N PHE A 257 -4.67 12.86 12.15
CA PHE A 257 -4.73 11.53 11.56
C PHE A 257 -6.12 10.97 11.85
N THR A 258 -6.79 10.47 10.82
CA THR A 258 -8.11 9.83 10.92
C THR A 258 -7.97 8.37 10.56
N ILE A 259 -8.41 7.47 11.43
CA ILE A 259 -8.54 6.04 11.12
C ILE A 259 -9.78 5.90 10.23
N ILE A 260 -9.60 5.35 9.03
CA ILE A 260 -10.66 5.15 8.04
C ILE A 260 -11.23 3.74 8.16
N ALA A 261 -10.37 2.75 8.32
CA ALA A 261 -10.75 1.35 8.43
C ALA A 261 -9.83 0.61 9.41
N VAL A 262 -10.37 -0.41 10.05
CA VAL A 262 -9.65 -1.30 10.96
C VAL A 262 -10.02 -2.74 10.62
N TYR A 263 -9.00 -3.55 10.38
CA TYR A 263 -9.11 -4.97 10.12
C TYR A 263 -8.39 -5.71 11.24
N PRO A 264 -9.13 -6.33 12.18
CA PRO A 264 -8.54 -7.26 13.13
C PRO A 264 -8.21 -8.56 12.38
N ASP A 265 -6.95 -8.97 12.41
CA ASP A 265 -6.44 -10.21 11.82
C ASP A 265 -6.15 -11.23 12.95
#